data_AF-A0A0C3PYN8-F1
#
_entry.id   AF-A0A0C3PYN8-F1
#
_cell.length_a   1.000
_cell.length_b   1.000
_cell.length_c   1.000
_cell.angle_alpha   90.00
_cell.angle_beta   90.00
_cell.angle_gamma   90.00
#
_symmetry.space_group_name_H-M   'P 1'
#
loop_
_entity.id
_entity.type
_entity.pdbx_description
1 polymer ?
#
loop_
_entity_poly.entity_id
_entity_poly.type
_entity_poly.pdbx_seq_one_letter_code
_entity_poly.pdbx_strand_id
1 'polypeptide(L)'
;MVPRIALHFTWLLLAVCVHAGSLLLQNPRFTITSSTAAQLRADTLSLTEKPEPLKLEPSDTLKLTFQITEKSEGKGVQPHQTFLRFYDSVSGEEGIQPVRVTPGGKAKFELNMARPPASLPPTTDHPLEVSLILGSFVHEPTTFDLFDLYVPSSYTPVPHPDEAKFHKLPLIHHTFRPEQKLPPKFVSAIFAALVLSPWLVLLGLWSKIGVRVPHLFSPRIIPFTVLLGAFEALLCWYWVDLKLGQVLLYGGILAIPTIFAGKTALAATGEWRTGKN
;
A
#
# COMPACT_ATOMS: atom_id res chain seq x y z
N MET A 1 -71.43 20.06 23.28
CA MET A 1 -71.02 18.63 23.30
C MET A 1 -71.52 17.98 22.03
N VAL A 2 -70.61 17.59 21.12
CA VAL A 2 -70.93 16.78 19.93
C VAL A 2 -69.82 15.72 19.84
N PRO A 3 -70.13 14.41 19.81
CA PRO A 3 -69.10 13.38 19.68
C PRO A 3 -68.87 13.04 18.19
N ARG A 4 -67.60 12.84 17.83
CA ARG A 4 -67.17 12.29 16.53
C ARG A 4 -67.11 10.76 16.62
N ILE A 5 -67.80 10.09 15.71
CA ILE A 5 -67.73 8.63 15.52
C ILE A 5 -66.62 8.35 14.50
N ALA A 6 -65.63 7.54 14.88
CA ALA A 6 -64.59 7.04 13.97
C ALA A 6 -64.94 5.62 13.52
N LEU A 7 -65.02 5.41 12.20
CA LEU A 7 -65.26 4.10 11.59
C LEU A 7 -63.90 3.53 11.14
N HIS A 8 -63.49 2.39 11.70
CA HIS A 8 -62.30 1.66 11.25
C HIS A 8 -62.74 0.51 10.34
N PHE A 9 -62.33 0.56 9.08
CA PHE A 9 -62.49 -0.50 8.08
C PHE A 9 -61.17 -1.25 7.97
N THR A 10 -61.13 -2.55 8.31
CA THR A 10 -59.97 -3.42 8.12
C THR A 10 -60.29 -4.45 7.03
N TRP A 11 -59.47 -4.47 5.97
CA TRP A 11 -59.54 -5.44 4.88
C TRP A 11 -58.66 -6.65 5.20
N LEU A 12 -59.22 -7.85 5.08
CA LEU A 12 -58.50 -9.13 5.17
C LEU A 12 -57.99 -9.53 3.77
N LEU A 13 -56.68 -9.69 3.61
CA LEU A 13 -56.05 -10.29 2.43
C LEU A 13 -55.87 -11.80 2.65
N LEU A 14 -56.53 -12.60 1.82
CA LEU A 14 -56.38 -14.06 1.74
C LEU A 14 -55.20 -14.38 0.80
N ALA A 15 -54.09 -14.88 1.34
CA ALA A 15 -52.97 -15.40 0.56
C ALA A 15 -53.31 -16.79 0.02
N VAL A 16 -53.47 -16.91 -1.30
CA VAL A 16 -53.57 -18.20 -1.99
C VAL A 16 -52.19 -18.85 -1.98
N CYS A 17 -52.04 -19.95 -1.26
CA CYS A 17 -50.84 -20.79 -1.34
C CYS A 17 -50.86 -21.53 -2.68
N VAL A 18 -50.05 -21.08 -3.64
CA VAL A 18 -49.79 -21.82 -4.88
C VAL A 18 -48.86 -22.98 -4.53
N HIS A 19 -49.33 -24.22 -4.70
CA HIS A 19 -48.52 -25.42 -4.55
C HIS A 19 -47.64 -25.55 -5.80
N ALA A 20 -46.36 -25.23 -5.68
CA ALA A 20 -45.40 -25.39 -6.77
C ALA A 20 -44.96 -26.86 -6.87
N GLY A 21 -44.99 -27.42 -8.08
CA GLY A 21 -44.47 -28.77 -8.32
C GLY A 21 -42.94 -28.81 -8.16
N SER A 22 -42.38 -29.91 -7.65
CA SER A 22 -40.92 -30.08 -7.53
C SER A 22 -40.35 -30.83 -8.74
N LEU A 23 -39.19 -30.35 -9.23
CA LEU A 23 -38.49 -30.96 -10.37
C LEU A 23 -37.50 -32.02 -9.88
N LEU A 24 -37.39 -33.11 -10.63
CA LEU A 24 -36.42 -34.17 -10.43
C LEU A 24 -35.58 -34.37 -11.69
N LEU A 25 -34.32 -34.70 -11.46
CA LEU A 25 -33.38 -35.09 -12.51
C LEU A 25 -33.33 -36.61 -12.62
N GLN A 26 -33.76 -37.15 -13.76
CA GLN A 26 -33.74 -38.57 -14.07
C GLN A 26 -32.65 -38.91 -15.08
N ASN A 27 -31.99 -40.05 -14.84
CA ASN A 27 -30.94 -40.62 -15.69
C ASN A 27 -29.86 -39.62 -16.15
N PRO A 28 -29.28 -38.79 -15.25
CA PRO A 28 -28.14 -37.97 -15.63
C PRO A 28 -26.95 -38.89 -15.96
N ARG A 29 -26.41 -38.76 -17.16
CA ARG A 29 -25.29 -39.56 -17.65
C ARG A 29 -24.28 -38.65 -18.33
N PHE A 30 -23.00 -38.85 -18.01
CA PHE A 30 -21.92 -38.21 -18.73
C PHE A 30 -21.17 -39.20 -19.62
N THR A 31 -20.49 -38.69 -20.63
CA THR A 31 -19.63 -39.47 -21.50
C THR A 31 -18.48 -38.57 -21.96
N ILE A 32 -17.25 -39.00 -21.72
CA ILE A 32 -16.04 -38.36 -22.21
C ILE A 32 -15.56 -39.16 -23.43
N THR A 33 -15.46 -38.48 -24.57
CA THR A 33 -14.93 -39.04 -25.82
C THR A 33 -13.67 -38.30 -26.20
N SER A 34 -12.63 -39.03 -26.56
CA SER A 34 -11.41 -38.44 -27.10
C SER A 34 -11.59 -38.00 -28.57
N SER A 35 -10.62 -37.25 -29.11
CA SER A 35 -10.61 -36.76 -30.49
C SER A 35 -10.69 -37.88 -31.55
N THR A 36 -10.28 -39.10 -31.21
CA THR A 36 -10.39 -40.30 -32.08
C THR A 36 -11.76 -40.99 -31.98
N ALA A 37 -12.76 -40.32 -31.38
CA ALA A 37 -14.09 -40.86 -31.06
C ALA A 37 -14.10 -42.10 -30.14
N ALA A 38 -12.96 -42.47 -29.57
CA ALA A 38 -12.86 -43.49 -28.54
C ALA A 38 -13.50 -42.99 -27.24
N GLN A 39 -14.40 -43.78 -26.67
CA GLN A 39 -15.06 -43.48 -25.39
C GLN A 39 -14.07 -43.76 -24.24
N LEU A 40 -13.68 -42.72 -23.52
CA LEU A 40 -12.73 -42.81 -22.41
C LEU A 40 -13.43 -43.21 -21.10
N ARG A 41 -14.54 -42.55 -20.79
CA ARG A 41 -15.33 -42.80 -19.56
C ARG A 41 -16.80 -42.50 -19.80
N ALA A 42 -17.70 -43.30 -19.26
CA ALA A 42 -19.13 -43.01 -19.32
C ALA A 42 -19.87 -43.67 -18.16
N ASP A 43 -20.34 -42.85 -17.22
CA ASP A 43 -21.05 -43.31 -16.04
C ASP A 43 -22.37 -42.56 -15.86
N THR A 44 -23.30 -43.18 -15.14
CA THR A 44 -24.54 -42.54 -14.70
C THR A 44 -24.26 -41.81 -13.39
N LEU A 45 -24.69 -40.56 -13.29
CA LEU A 45 -24.49 -39.72 -12.12
C LEU A 45 -25.54 -40.04 -11.05
N SER A 46 -25.10 -40.13 -9.81
CA SER A 46 -25.98 -40.18 -8.63
C SER A 46 -26.03 -38.80 -8.00
N LEU A 47 -27.23 -38.32 -7.64
CA LEU A 47 -27.40 -37.00 -7.00
C LEU A 47 -27.02 -37.00 -5.51
N THR A 48 -26.87 -38.18 -4.90
CA THR A 48 -26.60 -38.33 -3.46
C THR A 48 -25.10 -38.44 -3.16
N GLU A 49 -24.32 -38.96 -4.11
CA GLU A 49 -22.87 -39.13 -3.98
C GLU A 49 -22.20 -38.50 -5.20
N LYS A 50 -21.31 -37.53 -4.94
CA LYS A 50 -20.55 -36.85 -5.99
C LYS A 50 -19.53 -37.82 -6.58
N PRO A 51 -19.45 -37.97 -7.92
CA PRO A 51 -18.47 -38.86 -8.53
C PRO A 51 -17.04 -38.32 -8.34
N GLU A 52 -16.05 -39.18 -8.58
CA GLU A 52 -14.65 -38.74 -8.68
C GLU A 52 -14.50 -37.62 -9.71
N PRO A 53 -13.62 -36.62 -9.46
CA PRO A 53 -13.42 -35.52 -10.37
C PRO A 53 -13.09 -35.97 -11.80
N LEU A 54 -13.83 -35.44 -12.76
CA LEU A 54 -13.65 -35.73 -14.17
C LEU A 54 -12.53 -34.84 -14.69
N LYS A 55 -11.60 -35.41 -15.46
CA LYS A 55 -10.53 -34.65 -16.11
C LYS A 55 -10.70 -34.69 -17.62
N LEU A 56 -10.67 -33.52 -18.26
CA LEU A 56 -10.67 -33.38 -19.71
C LEU A 56 -9.28 -33.03 -20.20
N GLU A 57 -8.86 -33.64 -21.31
CA GLU A 57 -7.68 -33.21 -22.06
C GLU A 57 -8.06 -32.17 -23.14
N PRO A 58 -7.09 -31.42 -23.71
CA PRO A 58 -7.35 -30.35 -24.68
C PRO A 58 -8.17 -30.72 -25.92
N SER A 59 -8.27 -32.01 -26.26
CA SER A 59 -9.00 -32.48 -27.44
C SER A 59 -10.25 -33.31 -27.11
N ASP A 60 -10.59 -33.43 -25.82
CA ASP A 60 -11.71 -34.26 -25.39
C ASP A 60 -13.05 -33.54 -25.52
N THR A 61 -14.12 -34.34 -25.64
CA THR A 61 -15.49 -33.85 -25.66
C THR A 61 -16.27 -34.49 -24.53
N LEU A 62 -16.83 -33.66 -23.65
CA LEU A 62 -17.74 -34.06 -22.59
C LEU A 62 -19.18 -33.93 -23.08
N LYS A 63 -19.93 -35.03 -23.04
CA LYS A 63 -21.36 -35.08 -23.33
C LYS A 63 -22.11 -35.37 -22.05
N LEU A 64 -23.11 -34.55 -21.75
CA LEU A 64 -24.00 -34.73 -20.61
C LEU A 64 -25.44 -34.87 -21.13
N THR A 65 -26.13 -35.92 -20.72
CA THR A 65 -27.52 -36.18 -21.07
C THR A 65 -28.33 -36.41 -19.82
N PHE A 66 -29.52 -35.82 -19.74
CA PHE A 66 -30.41 -35.99 -18.60
C PHE A 66 -31.87 -35.77 -19.03
N GLN A 67 -32.80 -36.21 -18.19
CA GLN A 67 -34.22 -35.97 -18.35
C GLN A 67 -34.78 -35.27 -17.10
N ILE A 68 -35.59 -34.23 -17.30
CA ILE A 68 -36.24 -33.50 -16.23
C ILE A 68 -37.69 -33.96 -16.15
N THR A 69 -38.11 -34.36 -14.95
CA THR A 69 -39.47 -34.86 -14.68
C THR A 69 -40.06 -34.20 -13.45
N GLU A 70 -41.38 -34.12 -13.39
CA GLU A 70 -42.08 -33.68 -12.19
C GLU A 70 -42.20 -34.79 -11.15
N LYS A 71 -41.99 -34.48 -9.87
CA LYS A 71 -42.00 -35.45 -8.76
C LYS A 71 -43.36 -36.14 -8.53
N SER A 72 -44.45 -35.45 -8.83
CA SER A 72 -45.83 -35.94 -8.60
C SER A 72 -46.31 -36.90 -9.69
N GLU A 73 -46.03 -36.61 -10.96
CA GLU A 73 -46.59 -37.33 -12.12
C GLU A 73 -45.55 -38.14 -12.92
N GLY A 74 -44.25 -37.94 -12.68
CA GLY A 74 -43.18 -38.56 -13.48
C GLY A 74 -43.17 -38.11 -14.96
N LYS A 75 -44.02 -37.15 -15.32
CA LYS A 75 -44.14 -36.59 -16.65
C LYS A 75 -42.92 -35.74 -16.96
N GLY A 76 -42.40 -35.86 -18.19
CA GLY A 76 -41.32 -35.01 -18.69
C GLY A 76 -41.77 -33.56 -18.78
N VAL A 77 -41.00 -32.66 -18.19
CA VAL A 77 -41.30 -31.22 -18.15
C VAL A 77 -40.18 -30.46 -18.84
N GLN A 78 -40.55 -29.41 -19.57
CA GLN A 78 -39.61 -28.46 -20.14
C GLN A 78 -39.60 -27.18 -19.28
N PRO A 79 -38.56 -26.96 -18.45
CA PRO A 79 -38.44 -25.72 -17.70
C PRO A 79 -38.21 -24.52 -18.61
N HIS A 80 -38.51 -23.33 -18.10
CA HIS A 80 -38.30 -22.06 -18.81
C HIS A 80 -36.83 -21.67 -18.84
N GLN A 81 -36.08 -22.02 -17.78
CA GLN A 81 -34.66 -21.78 -17.63
C GLN A 81 -33.94 -23.09 -17.31
N THR A 82 -32.85 -23.36 -18.03
CA THR A 82 -32.00 -24.53 -17.81
C THR A 82 -30.58 -24.14 -18.15
N PHE A 83 -29.74 -24.04 -17.12
CA PHE A 83 -28.36 -23.60 -17.25
C PHE A 83 -27.44 -24.58 -16.55
N LEU A 84 -26.30 -24.86 -17.18
CA LEU A 84 -25.16 -25.45 -16.49
C LEU A 84 -24.25 -24.32 -16.02
N ARG A 85 -23.94 -24.31 -14.73
CA ARG A 85 -22.97 -23.41 -14.13
C ARG A 85 -21.66 -24.16 -13.94
N PHE A 86 -20.57 -23.56 -14.37
CA PHE A 86 -19.20 -23.95 -14.09
C PHE A 86 -18.63 -22.91 -13.14
N TYR A 87 -18.30 -23.29 -11.91
CA TYR A 87 -17.88 -22.36 -10.88
C TYR A 87 -16.48 -22.70 -10.37
N ASP A 88 -15.60 -21.70 -10.32
CA ASP A 88 -14.30 -21.81 -9.64
C ASP A 88 -14.42 -21.21 -8.24
N SER A 89 -14.28 -22.06 -7.20
CA SER A 89 -14.41 -21.66 -5.80
C SER A 89 -13.27 -20.78 -5.29
N VAL A 90 -12.12 -20.76 -6.00
CA VAL A 90 -10.94 -19.99 -5.59
C VAL A 90 -10.97 -18.59 -6.21
N SER A 91 -11.18 -18.49 -7.52
CA SER A 91 -11.27 -17.20 -8.22
C SER A 91 -12.64 -16.51 -8.00
N GLY A 92 -13.68 -17.29 -7.72
CA GLY A 92 -15.06 -16.81 -7.65
C GLY A 92 -15.67 -16.54 -9.02
N GLU A 93 -14.98 -16.89 -10.11
CA GLU A 93 -15.48 -16.73 -11.47
C GLU A 93 -16.47 -17.85 -11.83
N GLU A 94 -17.51 -17.50 -12.60
CA GLU A 94 -18.52 -18.44 -13.04
C GLU A 94 -18.76 -18.35 -14.55
N GLY A 95 -18.96 -19.52 -15.14
CA GLY A 95 -19.39 -19.69 -16.51
C GLY A 95 -20.78 -20.29 -16.59
N ILE A 96 -21.70 -19.65 -17.29
CA ILE A 96 -23.08 -20.11 -17.41
C ILE A 96 -23.35 -20.51 -18.86
N GLN A 97 -23.79 -21.75 -19.05
CA GLN A 97 -24.08 -22.31 -20.37
C GLN A 97 -25.54 -22.75 -20.47
N PRO A 98 -26.33 -22.15 -21.38
CA PRO A 98 -27.71 -22.58 -21.59
C PRO A 98 -27.78 -23.99 -22.18
N VAL A 99 -28.69 -24.80 -21.66
CA VAL A 99 -28.96 -26.15 -22.19
C VAL A 99 -30.37 -26.20 -22.75
N ARG A 100 -30.49 -26.65 -24.00
CA ARG A 100 -31.80 -26.81 -24.63
C ARG A 100 -32.47 -28.09 -24.15
N VAL A 101 -33.64 -27.93 -23.54
CA VAL A 101 -34.50 -29.03 -23.11
C VAL A 101 -35.65 -29.19 -24.12
N THR A 102 -35.94 -30.43 -24.48
CA THR A 102 -37.08 -30.79 -25.34
C THR A 102 -38.40 -30.75 -24.55
N PRO A 103 -39.57 -30.67 -25.22
CA PRO A 103 -40.87 -30.71 -24.53
C PRO A 103 -41.09 -31.95 -23.64
N GLY A 104 -40.42 -33.07 -23.95
CA GLY A 104 -40.44 -34.29 -23.13
C GLY A 104 -39.44 -34.30 -21.98
N GLY A 105 -38.80 -33.17 -21.66
CA GLY A 105 -37.84 -33.01 -20.56
C GLY A 105 -36.44 -33.54 -20.83
N LYS A 106 -36.17 -34.10 -22.02
CA LYS A 106 -34.83 -34.62 -22.37
C LYS A 106 -33.92 -33.48 -22.80
N ALA A 107 -32.67 -33.52 -22.35
CA ALA A 107 -31.65 -32.54 -22.66
C ALA A 107 -30.33 -33.23 -23.03
N LYS A 108 -29.58 -32.59 -23.94
CA LYS A 108 -28.21 -32.97 -24.30
C LYS A 108 -27.34 -31.73 -24.29
N PHE A 109 -26.24 -31.81 -23.55
CA PHE A 109 -25.18 -30.83 -23.53
C PHE A 109 -23.88 -31.45 -24.06
N GLU A 110 -23.11 -30.67 -24.80
CA GLU A 110 -21.86 -31.10 -25.41
C GLU A 110 -20.84 -29.98 -25.28
N LEU A 111 -19.71 -30.31 -24.65
CA LEU A 111 -18.61 -29.40 -24.37
C LEU A 111 -17.36 -29.95 -25.04
N ASN A 112 -16.90 -29.26 -26.07
CA ASN A 112 -15.73 -29.65 -26.86
C ASN A 112 -14.51 -28.80 -26.45
N MET A 113 -13.48 -29.42 -25.89
CA MET A 113 -12.27 -28.73 -25.45
C MET A 113 -11.36 -28.27 -26.59
N ALA A 114 -11.51 -28.82 -27.80
CA ALA A 114 -10.77 -28.32 -28.96
C ALA A 114 -11.22 -26.90 -29.37
N ARG A 115 -12.44 -26.50 -28.98
CA ARG A 115 -13.02 -25.17 -29.19
C ARG A 115 -13.86 -24.80 -27.96
N PRO A 116 -13.21 -24.50 -26.82
CA PRO A 116 -13.92 -24.25 -25.57
C PRO A 116 -14.77 -22.99 -25.74
N PRO A 117 -16.01 -22.98 -25.21
CA PRO A 117 -16.87 -21.80 -25.28
C PRO A 117 -16.27 -20.67 -24.43
N ALA A 118 -16.42 -19.43 -24.90
CA ALA A 118 -15.93 -18.24 -24.19
C ALA A 118 -16.64 -17.98 -22.85
N SER A 119 -17.74 -18.70 -22.58
CA SER A 119 -18.47 -18.67 -21.33
C SER A 119 -17.81 -19.51 -20.23
N LEU A 120 -16.79 -20.32 -20.52
CA LEU A 120 -16.07 -21.03 -19.46
C LEU A 120 -15.19 -20.05 -18.67
N PRO A 121 -15.13 -20.19 -17.33
CA PRO A 121 -14.23 -19.38 -16.53
C PRO A 121 -12.76 -19.72 -16.87
N PRO A 122 -11.86 -18.73 -16.80
CA PRO A 122 -10.43 -18.94 -16.82
C PRO A 122 -10.02 -20.06 -15.87
N THR A 123 -9.32 -21.06 -16.41
CA THR A 123 -9.09 -22.30 -15.68
C THR A 123 -7.80 -22.21 -14.87
N THR A 124 -7.94 -22.37 -13.56
CA THR A 124 -6.85 -22.51 -12.58
C THR A 124 -6.49 -24.00 -12.40
N ASP A 125 -5.50 -24.34 -11.57
CA ASP A 125 -5.15 -25.74 -11.20
C ASP A 125 -6.23 -26.45 -10.34
N HIS A 126 -7.39 -25.80 -10.13
CA HIS A 126 -8.48 -26.25 -9.28
C HIS A 126 -9.65 -26.81 -10.11
N PRO A 127 -10.42 -27.77 -9.58
CA PRO A 127 -11.59 -28.31 -10.28
C PRO A 127 -12.72 -27.29 -10.32
N LEU A 128 -13.41 -27.22 -11.46
CA LEU A 128 -14.64 -26.45 -11.61
C LEU A 128 -15.84 -27.25 -11.08
N GLU A 129 -16.63 -26.64 -10.21
CA GLU A 129 -17.88 -27.21 -9.71
C GLU A 129 -18.97 -27.05 -10.77
N VAL A 130 -19.52 -28.16 -11.25
CA VAL A 130 -20.57 -28.16 -12.26
C VAL A 130 -21.93 -28.41 -11.62
N SER A 131 -22.82 -27.43 -11.71
CA SER A 131 -24.18 -27.50 -11.18
C SER A 131 -25.21 -27.21 -12.28
N LEU A 132 -26.36 -27.89 -12.22
CA LEU A 132 -27.50 -27.67 -13.08
C LEU A 132 -28.53 -26.80 -12.36
N ILE A 133 -28.84 -25.63 -12.94
CA ILE A 133 -29.82 -24.68 -12.42
C ILE A 133 -31.08 -24.75 -13.27
N LEU A 134 -32.21 -25.03 -12.63
CA LEU A 134 -33.53 -25.14 -13.25
C LEU A 134 -34.46 -24.06 -12.71
N GLY A 135 -35.17 -23.39 -13.63
CA GLY A 135 -36.19 -22.40 -13.30
C GLY A 135 -37.45 -22.58 -14.15
N SER A 136 -38.61 -22.46 -13.52
CA SER A 136 -39.90 -22.46 -14.18
C SER A 136 -40.88 -21.56 -13.42
N PHE A 137 -41.92 -21.06 -14.08
CA PHE A 137 -42.97 -20.26 -13.41
C PHE A 137 -43.91 -21.10 -12.56
N VAL A 138 -43.98 -22.41 -12.82
CA VAL A 138 -44.95 -23.35 -12.20
C VAL A 138 -44.28 -24.26 -11.15
N HIS A 139 -42.96 -24.43 -11.24
CA HIS A 139 -42.20 -25.35 -10.41
C HIS A 139 -41.18 -24.61 -9.55
N GLU A 140 -40.81 -25.19 -8.42
CA GLU A 140 -39.81 -24.59 -7.51
C GLU A 140 -38.42 -24.54 -8.19
N PRO A 141 -37.71 -23.39 -8.11
CA PRO A 141 -36.33 -23.30 -8.58
C PRO A 141 -35.46 -24.33 -7.88
N THR A 142 -34.74 -25.13 -8.66
CA THR A 142 -33.95 -26.26 -8.13
C THR A 142 -32.55 -26.21 -8.71
N THR A 143 -31.55 -26.41 -7.86
CA THR A 143 -30.15 -26.56 -8.26
C THR A 143 -29.66 -27.96 -7.91
N PHE A 144 -29.00 -28.62 -8.85
CA PHE A 144 -28.41 -29.94 -8.65
C PHE A 144 -26.90 -29.86 -8.87
N ASP A 145 -26.12 -30.17 -7.85
CA ASP A 145 -24.67 -30.30 -7.98
C ASP A 145 -24.36 -31.64 -8.64
N LEU A 146 -23.64 -31.61 -9.76
CA LEU A 146 -23.43 -32.79 -10.60
C LEU A 146 -22.07 -33.44 -10.33
N PHE A 147 -20.98 -32.72 -10.60
CA PHE A 147 -19.62 -33.24 -10.51
C PHE A 147 -18.58 -32.13 -10.54
N ASP A 148 -17.34 -32.51 -10.23
CA ASP A 148 -16.16 -31.65 -10.36
C ASP A 148 -15.43 -31.92 -11.68
N LEU A 149 -15.00 -30.85 -12.35
CA LEU A 149 -14.39 -30.92 -13.68
C LEU A 149 -13.04 -30.22 -13.70
N TYR A 150 -11.98 -30.99 -13.93
CA TYR A 150 -10.67 -30.47 -14.32
C TYR A 150 -10.64 -30.21 -15.82
N VAL A 151 -10.48 -28.95 -16.18
CA VAL A 151 -10.33 -28.47 -17.56
C VAL A 151 -8.84 -28.18 -17.79
N PRO A 152 -8.30 -28.35 -19.01
CA PRO A 152 -6.93 -27.97 -19.31
C PRO A 152 -6.73 -26.46 -19.13
N SER A 153 -5.52 -26.05 -18.75
CA SER A 153 -5.18 -24.64 -18.53
C SER A 153 -5.55 -23.78 -19.74
N SER A 154 -6.41 -22.78 -19.52
CA SER A 154 -6.76 -21.78 -20.51
C SER A 154 -5.84 -20.58 -20.44
N TYR A 155 -5.86 -19.72 -21.46
CA TYR A 155 -5.18 -18.42 -21.39
C TYR A 155 -5.74 -17.59 -20.24
N THR A 156 -4.86 -16.80 -19.61
CA THR A 156 -5.22 -15.84 -18.56
C THR A 156 -6.29 -14.87 -19.07
N PRO A 157 -7.27 -14.47 -18.24
CA PRO A 157 -8.26 -13.50 -18.66
C PRO A 157 -7.57 -12.22 -19.12
N VAL A 158 -8.10 -11.62 -20.19
CA VAL A 158 -7.54 -10.36 -20.71
C VAL A 158 -7.82 -9.29 -19.64
N PRO A 159 -6.78 -8.69 -19.04
CA PRO A 159 -6.98 -7.71 -17.98
C PRO A 159 -7.74 -6.51 -18.55
N HIS A 160 -8.70 -6.00 -17.78
CA HIS A 160 -9.46 -4.82 -18.21
C HIS A 160 -8.47 -3.64 -18.29
N PRO A 161 -8.52 -2.77 -19.31
CA PRO A 161 -7.56 -1.66 -19.46
C PRO A 161 -7.50 -0.72 -18.25
N ASP A 162 -8.57 -0.66 -17.47
CA ASP A 162 -8.67 0.15 -16.25
C ASP A 162 -8.31 -0.58 -14.95
N GLU A 163 -8.07 -1.90 -14.98
CA GLU A 163 -7.79 -2.71 -13.78
C GLU A 163 -6.57 -2.18 -13.01
N ALA A 164 -5.53 -1.77 -13.74
CA ALA A 164 -4.31 -1.19 -13.18
C ALA A 164 -4.55 0.10 -12.37
N LYS A 165 -5.65 0.84 -12.61
CA LYS A 165 -5.96 2.09 -11.91
C LYS A 165 -6.51 1.88 -10.49
N PHE A 166 -7.04 0.69 -10.20
CA PHE A 166 -7.69 0.39 -8.92
C PHE A 166 -6.77 -0.36 -7.94
N HIS A 167 -5.54 -0.66 -8.36
CA HIS A 167 -4.55 -1.30 -7.51
C HIS A 167 -3.86 -0.30 -6.59
N LYS A 168 -3.51 -0.77 -5.38
CA LYS A 168 -2.70 0.01 -4.45
C LYS A 168 -1.32 0.28 -5.08
N LEU A 169 -0.98 1.55 -5.23
CA LEU A 169 0.33 1.96 -5.75
C LEU A 169 1.45 1.64 -4.74
N PRO A 170 2.66 1.36 -5.21
CA PRO A 170 3.81 1.15 -4.35
C PRO A 170 4.14 2.41 -3.53
N LEU A 171 4.65 2.20 -2.32
CA LEU A 171 5.05 3.28 -1.42
C LEU A 171 6.28 4.03 -1.96
N ILE A 172 6.24 5.36 -1.94
CA ILE A 172 7.37 6.22 -2.35
C ILE A 172 8.16 6.62 -1.10
N HIS A 173 9.48 6.36 -1.11
CA HIS A 173 10.39 6.75 -0.04
C HIS A 173 11.22 7.98 -0.45
N HIS A 174 11.23 9.02 0.39
CA HIS A 174 12.11 10.18 0.18
C HIS A 174 13.56 9.81 0.53
N THR A 175 14.49 10.02 -0.43
CA THR A 175 15.92 9.79 -0.22
C THR A 175 16.62 11.11 0.09
N PHE A 176 17.09 11.26 1.32
CA PHE A 176 17.86 12.44 1.74
C PHE A 176 19.26 12.45 1.13
N ARG A 177 19.85 13.65 1.04
CA ARG A 177 21.26 13.78 0.65
C ARG A 177 22.16 13.13 1.71
N PRO A 178 23.21 12.40 1.30
CA PRO A 178 24.17 11.85 2.25
C PRO A 178 24.91 12.98 2.99
N GLU A 179 25.31 12.72 4.23
CA GLU A 179 26.14 13.65 5.00
C GLU A 179 27.49 13.88 4.32
N GLN A 180 28.00 15.11 4.40
CA GLN A 180 29.31 15.44 3.86
C GLN A 180 30.41 14.74 4.67
N LYS A 181 31.37 14.12 3.98
CA LYS A 181 32.50 13.45 4.62
C LYS A 181 33.45 14.49 5.23
N LEU A 182 33.61 14.45 6.56
CA LEU A 182 34.55 15.30 7.29
C LEU A 182 35.96 14.67 7.32
N PRO A 183 37.03 15.48 7.39
CA PRO A 183 38.40 14.98 7.50
C PRO A 183 38.65 14.31 8.88
N PRO A 184 39.65 13.44 8.99
CA PRO A 184 40.02 12.82 10.27
C PRO A 184 40.44 13.85 11.32
N LYS A 185 39.92 13.72 12.56
CA LYS A 185 40.19 14.66 13.67
C LYS A 185 41.68 14.86 13.95
N PHE A 186 42.48 13.81 13.79
CA PHE A 186 43.93 13.87 13.99
C PHE A 186 44.63 14.83 13.02
N VAL A 187 44.24 14.78 11.74
CA VAL A 187 44.79 15.67 10.71
C VAL A 187 44.43 17.12 11.05
N SER A 188 43.16 17.38 11.39
CA SER A 188 42.72 18.71 11.80
C SER A 188 43.47 19.24 13.04
N ALA A 189 43.78 18.38 14.02
CA ALA A 189 44.51 18.75 15.22
C ALA A 189 45.98 19.15 14.92
N ILE A 190 46.66 18.42 14.04
CA ILE A 190 48.04 18.76 13.61
C ILE A 190 48.06 20.13 12.95
N PHE A 191 47.15 20.38 12.01
CA PHE A 191 47.10 21.68 11.33
C PHE A 191 46.71 22.83 12.26
N ALA A 192 45.83 22.60 13.24
CA ALA A 192 45.54 23.58 14.28
C ALA A 192 46.79 23.92 15.11
N ALA A 193 47.58 22.91 15.50
CA ALA A 193 48.84 23.13 16.21
C ALA A 193 49.86 23.90 15.36
N LEU A 194 49.92 23.61 14.06
CA LEU A 194 50.78 24.33 13.11
C LEU A 194 50.36 25.80 12.96
N VAL A 195 49.06 26.11 12.94
CA VAL A 195 48.56 27.49 12.94
C VAL A 195 48.92 28.24 14.23
N LEU A 196 48.99 27.54 15.36
CA LEU A 196 49.38 28.13 16.65
C LEU A 196 50.91 28.24 16.83
N SER A 197 51.72 27.55 16.02
CA SER A 197 53.17 27.50 16.19
C SER A 197 53.87 28.86 16.11
N PRO A 198 53.49 29.82 15.22
CA PRO A 198 54.14 31.12 15.16
C PRO A 198 53.98 31.93 16.45
N TRP A 199 52.86 31.76 17.17
CA TRP A 199 52.64 32.39 18.47
C TRP A 199 53.62 31.87 19.53
N LEU A 200 53.87 30.57 19.55
CA LEU A 200 54.87 29.97 20.46
C LEU A 200 56.28 30.48 20.15
N VAL A 201 56.63 30.60 18.86
CA VAL A 201 57.91 31.16 18.43
C VAL A 201 58.05 32.62 18.86
N LEU A 202 56.99 33.43 18.69
CA LEU A 202 56.97 34.84 19.10
C LEU A 202 57.20 34.98 20.61
N LEU A 203 56.50 34.21 21.43
CA LEU A 203 56.66 34.21 22.88
C LEU A 203 58.08 33.77 23.31
N GLY A 204 58.63 32.75 22.64
CA GLY A 204 60.01 32.31 22.86
C GLY A 204 61.03 33.39 22.53
N LEU A 205 60.82 34.14 21.43
CA LEU A 205 61.70 35.22 21.04
C LEU A 205 61.61 36.43 21.99
N TRP A 206 60.42 36.79 22.45
CA TRP A 206 60.25 37.83 23.47
C TRP A 206 60.96 37.49 24.79
N SER A 207 60.94 36.21 25.19
CA SER A 207 61.69 35.74 26.36
C SER A 207 63.20 35.93 26.21
N LYS A 208 63.75 35.77 24.99
CA LYS A 208 65.17 35.98 24.69
C LYS A 208 65.58 37.45 24.62
N ILE A 209 64.72 38.30 24.04
CA ILE A 209 65.00 39.74 23.85
C ILE A 209 64.85 40.51 25.18
N GLY A 210 64.08 40.00 26.13
CA GLY A 210 63.88 40.65 27.43
C GLY A 210 63.04 41.92 27.31
N VAL A 211 61.89 41.84 26.63
CA VAL A 211 60.97 42.96 26.44
C VAL A 211 60.53 43.52 27.80
N ARG A 212 60.85 44.79 28.08
CA ARG A 212 60.48 45.47 29.32
C ARG A 212 59.26 46.36 29.11
N VAL A 213 58.26 46.18 29.97
CA VAL A 213 57.04 47.01 30.04
C VAL A 213 56.96 47.71 31.40
N PRO A 214 57.89 48.62 31.72
CA PRO A 214 58.11 49.13 33.08
C PRO A 214 56.88 49.81 33.71
N HIS A 215 55.93 50.22 32.88
CA HIS A 215 54.83 51.09 33.28
C HIS A 215 53.44 50.53 33.02
N LEU A 216 53.37 49.26 32.61
CA LEU A 216 52.10 48.59 32.34
C LEU A 216 51.17 48.64 33.56
N PHE A 217 51.74 48.55 34.76
CA PHE A 217 51.02 48.56 36.02
C PHE A 217 50.83 49.96 36.62
N SER A 218 51.03 51.03 35.85
CA SER A 218 50.72 52.39 36.31
C SER A 218 49.21 52.60 36.42
N PRO A 219 48.70 53.27 37.47
CA PRO A 219 47.28 53.58 37.64
C PRO A 219 46.63 54.31 36.45
N ARG A 220 47.43 55.04 35.66
CA ARG A 220 46.95 55.75 34.47
C ARG A 220 46.85 54.86 33.23
N ILE A 221 47.54 53.71 33.19
CA ILE A 221 47.66 52.82 32.02
C ILE A 221 46.84 51.54 32.20
N ILE A 222 46.82 50.96 33.40
CA ILE A 222 46.05 49.73 33.69
C ILE A 222 44.60 49.83 33.23
N PRO A 223 43.82 50.89 33.56
CA PRO A 223 42.40 50.94 33.19
C PRO A 223 42.19 50.83 31.68
N PHE A 224 43.06 51.47 30.88
CA PHE A 224 42.99 51.39 29.42
C PHE A 224 43.31 49.97 28.91
N THR A 225 44.33 49.31 29.46
CA THR A 225 44.68 47.93 29.05
C THR A 225 43.62 46.90 29.43
N VAL A 226 42.98 47.05 30.59
CA VAL A 226 41.88 46.19 31.02
C VAL A 226 40.66 46.38 30.10
N LEU A 227 40.35 47.63 29.74
CA LEU A 227 39.25 47.93 28.83
C LEU A 227 39.51 47.40 27.41
N LEU A 228 40.76 47.43 26.94
CA LEU A 228 41.15 46.80 25.68
C LEU A 228 40.98 45.27 25.75
N GLY A 229 41.39 44.64 26.85
CA GLY A 229 41.14 43.22 27.09
C GLY A 229 39.65 42.88 27.18
N ALA A 230 38.83 43.78 27.72
CA ALA A 230 37.38 43.62 27.76
C ALA A 230 36.75 43.67 26.36
N PHE A 231 37.29 44.47 25.43
CA PHE A 231 36.88 44.43 24.01
C PHE A 231 37.20 43.09 23.36
N GLU A 232 38.40 42.55 23.57
CA GLU A 232 38.77 41.22 23.06
C GLU A 232 37.87 40.12 23.65
N ALA A 233 37.61 40.17 24.95
CA ALA A 233 36.70 39.24 25.61
C ALA A 233 35.27 39.33 25.06
N LEU A 234 34.78 40.54 24.78
CA LEU A 234 33.47 40.77 24.16
C LEU A 234 33.42 40.16 22.75
N LEU A 235 34.48 40.29 21.95
CA LEU A 235 34.59 39.68 20.63
C LEU A 235 34.69 38.15 20.71
N CYS A 236 35.40 37.60 21.69
CA CYS A 236 35.39 36.16 21.94
C CYS A 236 34.00 35.66 22.31
N TRP A 237 33.25 36.38 23.14
CA TRP A 237 31.88 36.00 23.50
C TRP A 237 30.92 36.13 22.30
N TYR A 238 31.11 37.14 21.46
CA TYR A 238 30.39 37.25 20.18
C TYR A 238 30.56 36.00 19.31
N TRP A 239 31.77 35.47 19.23
CA TRP A 239 32.04 34.26 18.45
C TRP A 239 31.33 33.02 19.01
N VAL A 240 31.05 32.96 20.31
CA VAL A 240 30.41 31.81 20.97
C VAL A 240 28.89 31.89 20.93
N ASP A 241 28.29 33.01 21.32
CA ASP A 241 26.84 33.07 21.60
C ASP A 241 26.17 34.45 21.35
N LEU A 242 26.91 35.55 21.38
CA LEU A 242 26.30 36.88 21.34
C LEU A 242 25.70 37.24 19.97
N LYS A 243 24.58 37.96 19.95
CA LYS A 243 24.00 38.51 18.71
C LYS A 243 24.64 39.84 18.35
N LEU A 244 24.65 40.17 17.05
CA LEU A 244 25.28 41.40 16.54
C LEU A 244 24.81 42.68 17.27
N GLY A 245 23.50 42.84 17.50
CA GLY A 245 22.97 44.01 18.20
C GLY A 245 23.45 44.14 19.65
N GLN A 246 23.65 43.01 20.35
CA GLN A 246 24.14 42.99 21.73
C GLN A 246 25.61 43.40 21.79
N VAL A 247 26.44 42.92 20.86
CA VAL A 247 27.86 43.31 20.77
C VAL A 247 28.00 44.79 20.49
N LEU A 248 27.19 45.33 19.58
CA LEU A 248 27.19 46.76 19.28
C LEU A 248 26.77 47.59 20.50
N LEU A 249 25.75 47.15 21.24
CA LEU A 249 25.30 47.83 22.46
C LEU A 249 26.38 47.79 23.56
N TYR A 250 26.89 46.60 23.89
CA TYR A 250 27.91 46.43 24.93
C TYR A 250 29.23 47.10 24.54
N GLY A 251 29.64 47.00 23.28
CA GLY A 251 30.80 47.70 22.74
C GLY A 251 30.63 49.21 22.77
N GLY A 252 29.43 49.72 22.47
CA GLY A 252 29.10 51.14 22.58
C GLY A 252 29.18 51.66 24.02
N ILE A 253 28.65 50.90 24.98
CA ILE A 253 28.77 51.23 26.42
C ILE A 253 30.24 51.17 26.87
N LEU A 254 30.98 50.14 26.45
CA LEU A 254 32.39 49.94 26.80
C LEU A 254 33.31 51.01 26.16
N ALA A 255 32.95 51.54 24.99
CA ALA A 255 33.73 52.57 24.29
C ALA A 255 33.85 53.87 25.10
N ILE A 256 32.81 54.26 25.83
CA ILE A 256 32.78 55.50 26.61
C ILE A 256 33.94 55.57 27.62
N PRO A 257 34.08 54.66 28.60
CA PRO A 257 35.21 54.69 29.53
C PRO A 257 36.56 54.45 28.83
N THR A 258 36.57 53.69 27.73
CA THR A 258 37.80 53.39 26.97
C THR A 258 38.40 54.64 26.33
N ILE A 259 37.57 55.55 25.82
CA ILE A 259 38.04 56.83 25.26
C ILE A 259 38.72 57.68 26.34
N PHE A 260 38.10 57.80 27.51
CA PHE A 260 38.68 58.60 28.61
C PHE A 260 39.95 57.97 29.17
N ALA A 261 39.94 56.66 29.44
CA ALA A 261 41.12 55.93 29.90
C ALA A 261 42.25 55.93 28.85
N GLY A 262 41.91 55.85 27.57
CA GLY A 262 42.87 55.95 26.48
C GLY A 262 43.53 57.32 26.42
N LYS A 263 42.74 58.40 26.51
CA LYS A 263 43.27 59.77 26.56
C LYS A 263 44.26 59.96 27.71
N THR A 264 43.94 59.48 28.91
CA THR A 264 44.82 59.61 30.09
C THR A 264 46.07 58.75 29.96
N ALA A 265 45.96 57.51 29.46
CA ALA A 265 47.10 56.62 29.24
C ALA A 265 48.07 57.17 28.18
N LEU A 266 47.55 57.69 27.06
CA LEU A 266 48.37 58.30 26.00
C LEU A 266 49.02 59.60 26.47
N ALA A 267 48.30 60.44 27.22
CA ALA A 267 48.86 61.67 27.80
C ALA A 267 50.01 61.36 28.76
N ALA A 268 49.82 60.42 29.69
CA ALA A 268 50.87 59.98 30.61
C ALA A 268 52.10 59.42 29.89
N THR A 269 51.90 58.69 28.79
CA THR A 269 53.00 58.20 27.96
C THR A 269 53.75 59.33 27.26
N GLY A 270 53.04 60.38 26.83
CA GLY A 270 53.64 61.58 26.24
C GLY A 270 54.44 62.41 27.25
N GLU A 271 53.91 62.59 28.46
CA GLU A 271 54.60 63.27 29.58
C GLU A 271 55.95 62.59 29.88
N TRP A 272 55.99 61.26 29.94
CA TRP A 272 57.24 60.53 30.14
C TRP A 272 58.27 60.74 29.04
N ARG A 273 57.84 60.70 27.77
CA ARG A 273 58.76 60.91 26.64
C ARG A 273 59.37 62.30 26.65
N THR A 274 58.64 63.28 27.20
CA THR A 274 59.09 64.67 27.29
C THR A 274 59.77 65.01 28.62
N GLY A 275 59.87 64.05 29.55
CA GLY A 275 60.56 64.22 30.83
C GLY A 275 59.84 65.15 31.82
N LYS A 276 58.55 65.43 31.61
CA LYS A 276 57.72 66.17 32.57
C LYS A 276 57.09 65.16 33.53
N ASN A 277 57.52 65.18 34.80
CA ASN A 277 56.89 64.42 35.89
C ASN A 277 55.74 65.22 36.52
#